data_AF-A0A958R7C5-F1
#
_entry.id   AF-A0A958R7C5-F1
#
_cell.length_a   1.000
_cell.length_b   1.000
_cell.length_c   1.000
_cell.angle_alpha   90.00
_cell.angle_beta   90.00
_cell.angle_gamma   90.00
#
_symmetry.space_group_name_H-M   'P 1'
#
loop_
_entity.id
_entity.type
_entity.pdbx_description
1 polymer ?
#
loop_
_entity_poly.entity_id
_entity_poly.type
_entity_poly.pdbx_seq_one_letter_code
_entity_poly.pdbx_strand_id
1 'polypeptide(L)'
;MTGFLVYLMCHKRPPNELLKPTLLDQSALFDSDFNGMTNISFDYANFVKTREALIEKINSSLTAEDKKFLLSFFNAKPDWSLFRESHAQELPAIKWKLINLSKLDLEKRSAQINSLKSIF
;
A
#
# COMPACT_ATOMS: atom_id res chain seq x y z
N MET A 1 7.13 -9.17 4.81
CA MET A 1 7.04 -7.78 4.34
C MET A 1 7.22 -7.66 2.83
N THR A 2 8.20 -8.35 2.24
CA THR A 2 8.50 -8.26 0.80
C THR A 2 7.30 -8.47 -0.12
N GLY A 3 6.45 -9.48 0.13
CA GLY A 3 5.26 -9.71 -0.70
C GLY A 3 4.30 -8.51 -0.73
N PHE A 4 4.12 -7.83 0.40
CA PHE A 4 3.31 -6.61 0.46
C PHE A 4 3.94 -5.45 -0.32
N LEU A 5 5.26 -5.27 -0.24
CA LEU A 5 5.98 -4.25 -1.00
C LEU A 5 5.87 -4.50 -2.52
N VAL A 6 6.01 -5.75 -2.96
CA VAL A 6 5.80 -6.13 -4.36
C VAL A 6 4.38 -5.83 -4.81
N TYR A 7 3.39 -6.18 -3.99
CA TYR A 7 1.99 -5.83 -4.26
C TYR A 7 1.79 -4.31 -4.35
N LEU A 8 2.32 -3.54 -3.41
CA LEU A 8 2.22 -2.09 -3.37
C LEU A 8 2.80 -1.44 -4.64
N MET A 9 3.95 -1.93 -5.10
CA MET A 9 4.61 -1.44 -6.31
C MET A 9 3.73 -1.62 -7.57
N CYS A 10 3.08 -2.77 -7.76
CA CYS A 10 2.31 -3.05 -8.96
C CYS A 10 0.81 -2.73 -8.84
N HIS A 11 0.34 -2.26 -7.69
CA HIS A 11 -1.07 -2.00 -7.48
C HIS A 11 -1.61 -0.86 -8.36
N LYS A 12 -2.90 -0.93 -8.73
CA LYS A 12 -3.55 0.07 -9.59
C LYS A 12 -3.73 1.43 -8.91
N ARG A 13 -4.10 1.42 -7.62
CA ARG A 13 -4.28 2.65 -6.82
C ARG A 13 -2.93 3.28 -6.44
N PRO A 14 -2.88 4.61 -6.24
CA PRO A 14 -1.74 5.29 -5.64
C PRO A 14 -1.33 4.65 -4.30
N PRO A 15 -0.02 4.56 -4.03
CA PRO A 15 0.48 3.86 -2.84
C PRO A 15 0.10 4.56 -1.53
N ASN A 16 -0.04 5.89 -1.54
CA ASN A 16 -0.52 6.66 -0.39
C ASN A 16 -1.95 6.27 0.02
N GLU A 17 -2.81 5.89 -0.92
CA GLU A 17 -4.18 5.43 -0.61
C GLU A 17 -4.21 4.02 0.01
N LEU A 18 -3.18 3.21 -0.24
CA LEU A 18 -3.06 1.88 0.37
C LEU A 18 -2.44 1.95 1.76
N LEU A 19 -1.46 2.83 1.96
CA LEU A 19 -0.78 3.01 3.24
C LEU A 19 -1.59 3.86 4.23
N LYS A 20 -2.41 4.79 3.71
CA LYS A 20 -3.33 5.63 4.47
C LYS A 20 -4.73 5.58 3.83
N PRO A 21 -5.48 4.49 4.04
CA PRO A 21 -6.80 4.33 3.44
C PRO A 21 -7.83 5.27 4.08
N THR A 22 -8.84 5.65 3.31
CA THR A 22 -10.04 6.32 3.83
C THR A 22 -10.87 5.31 4.62
N LEU A 23 -11.15 5.63 5.88
CA LEU A 23 -11.96 4.78 6.75
C LEU A 23 -13.44 5.06 6.52
N LEU A 24 -14.11 4.15 5.81
CA LEU A 24 -15.54 4.22 5.59
C LEU A 24 -16.28 3.51 6.72
N ASP A 25 -17.45 4.05 7.07
CA ASP A 25 -18.42 3.33 7.87
C ASP A 25 -19.17 2.32 6.98
N GLN A 26 -19.09 1.06 7.39
CA GLN A 26 -19.66 -0.11 6.73
C GLN A 26 -20.55 -0.89 7.72
N SER A 27 -20.97 -0.28 8.84
CA SER A 27 -21.82 -0.89 9.86
C SER A 27 -23.06 -1.55 9.26
N ALA A 28 -23.81 -0.81 8.44
CA ALA A 28 -25.03 -1.31 7.79
C ALA A 28 -24.79 -2.55 6.90
N LEU A 29 -23.72 -2.54 6.09
CA LEU A 29 -23.34 -3.67 5.23
C LEU A 29 -22.84 -4.86 6.06
N PHE A 30 -22.09 -4.58 7.13
CA PHE A 30 -21.61 -5.60 8.05
C PHE A 30 -22.78 -6.33 8.72
N ASP A 31 -23.77 -5.56 9.20
CA ASP A 31 -24.95 -6.09 9.88
C ASP A 31 -25.85 -6.91 8.94
N SER A 32 -26.00 -6.51 7.67
CA SER A 32 -26.83 -7.23 6.71
C SER A 32 -26.17 -8.49 6.16
N ASP A 33 -24.87 -8.42 5.87
CA ASP A 33 -24.21 -9.42 5.01
C ASP A 33 -23.16 -10.26 5.74
N PHE A 34 -22.79 -9.94 6.98
CA PHE A 34 -21.70 -10.63 7.69
C PHE A 34 -22.05 -11.03 9.13
N ASN A 35 -23.00 -10.34 9.76
CA ASN A 35 -23.40 -10.67 11.13
C ASN A 35 -23.95 -12.11 11.23
N GLY A 36 -23.46 -12.85 12.21
CA GLY A 36 -23.82 -14.26 12.42
C GLY A 36 -23.17 -15.27 11.46
N MET A 37 -22.29 -14.86 10.54
CA MET A 37 -21.60 -15.77 9.62
C MET A 37 -20.37 -16.48 10.21
N THR A 38 -19.94 -16.10 11.42
CA THR A 38 -18.74 -16.63 12.07
C THR A 38 -19.08 -17.52 13.26
N ASN A 39 -18.32 -18.61 13.45
CA ASN A 39 -18.45 -19.49 14.62
C ASN A 39 -17.99 -18.83 15.93
N ILE A 40 -17.26 -17.71 15.84
CA ILE A 40 -16.78 -16.91 16.97
C ILE A 40 -17.44 -15.55 16.84
N SER A 41 -17.91 -14.99 17.96
CA SER A 41 -18.52 -13.66 17.98
C SER A 41 -17.54 -12.62 17.43
N PHE A 42 -17.96 -11.91 16.39
CA PHE A 42 -17.20 -10.85 15.75
C PHE A 42 -18.17 -9.72 15.39
N ASP A 43 -18.05 -8.59 16.08
CA ASP A 43 -18.88 -7.41 15.85
C ASP A 43 -18.16 -6.36 14.99
N TYR A 44 -18.90 -5.31 14.64
CA TYR A 44 -18.36 -4.23 13.83
C TYR A 44 -17.25 -3.44 14.55
N ALA A 45 -17.28 -3.35 15.89
CA ALA A 45 -16.21 -2.72 16.66
C ALA A 45 -14.89 -3.50 16.54
N ASN A 46 -14.94 -4.83 16.51
CA ASN A 46 -13.79 -5.68 16.27
C ASN A 46 -13.23 -5.50 14.85
N PHE A 47 -14.08 -5.31 13.84
CA PHE A 47 -13.66 -4.96 12.49
C PHE A 47 -12.88 -3.64 12.48
N VAL A 48 -13.41 -2.58 13.08
CA VAL A 48 -12.76 -1.26 13.15
C VAL A 48 -11.39 -1.37 13.84
N LYS A 49 -11.34 -1.98 15.03
CA LYS A 49 -10.09 -2.18 15.79
C LYS A 49 -9.06 -2.99 15.01
N THR A 50 -9.49 -4.07 14.36
CA THR A 50 -8.61 -4.93 13.56
C THR A 50 -8.04 -4.19 12.35
N ARG A 51 -8.87 -3.37 11.67
CA ARG A 51 -8.45 -2.54 10.55
C ARG A 51 -7.42 -1.50 10.98
N GLU A 52 -7.64 -0.81 12.09
CA GLU A 52 -6.71 0.18 12.64
C GLU A 52 -5.37 -0.47 13.01
N ALA A 53 -5.40 -1.59 13.74
CA ALA A 53 -4.21 -2.34 14.11
C ALA A 53 -3.44 -2.85 12.87
N LEU A 54 -4.13 -3.26 11.81
CA LEU A 54 -3.48 -3.69 10.57
C LEU A 54 -2.75 -2.53 9.88
N ILE A 55 -3.39 -1.36 9.78
CA ILE A 55 -2.79 -0.16 9.18
C ILE A 55 -1.54 0.25 9.97
N GLU A 56 -1.63 0.29 11.30
CA GLU A 56 -0.51 0.60 12.18
C GLU A 56 0.63 -0.41 12.02
N LYS A 57 0.30 -1.70 12.02
CA LYS A 57 1.29 -2.78 11.88
C LYS A 57 2.00 -2.74 10.53
N ILE A 58 1.28 -2.47 9.43
CA ILE A 58 1.90 -2.29 8.12
C ILE A 58 2.86 -1.10 8.14
N ASN A 59 2.40 0.08 8.57
CA ASN A 59 3.23 1.29 8.54
C ASN A 59 4.46 1.19 9.46
N SER A 60 4.31 0.66 10.67
CA SER A 60 5.42 0.46 11.62
C SER A 60 6.43 -0.60 11.17
N SER A 61 6.01 -1.54 10.33
CA SER A 61 6.90 -2.56 9.79
C SER A 61 7.74 -2.12 8.58
N LEU A 62 7.46 -0.94 8.01
CA LEU A 62 8.25 -0.36 6.93
C LEU A 62 9.57 0.18 7.49
N THR A 63 10.68 -0.42 7.06
CA THR A 63 12.00 0.03 7.45
C THR A 63 12.39 1.33 6.73
N ALA A 64 13.45 1.99 7.20
CA ALA A 64 13.99 3.17 6.52
C ALA A 64 14.45 2.85 5.08
N GLU A 65 14.96 1.65 4.84
CA GLU A 65 15.35 1.18 3.50
C GLU A 65 14.11 0.99 2.60
N ASP A 66 13.06 0.35 3.13
CA ASP A 66 11.80 0.16 2.39
C ASP A 66 11.20 1.52 1.98
N LYS A 67 11.15 2.48 2.90
CA LYS A 67 10.66 3.84 2.64
C LYS A 67 11.47 4.52 1.54
N LYS A 68 12.81 4.48 1.62
CA LYS A 68 13.70 5.05 0.59
C LYS A 68 13.51 4.39 -0.78
N PHE A 69 13.40 3.06 -0.79
CA PHE A 69 13.15 2.31 -2.02
C PHE A 69 11.80 2.66 -2.65
N LEU A 70 10.71 2.72 -1.88
CA LEU A 70 9.39 3.09 -2.40
C LEU A 70 9.40 4.50 -2.99
N LEU A 71 10.08 5.47 -2.34
CA LEU A 71 10.23 6.82 -2.89
C LEU A 71 10.98 6.83 -4.23
N SER A 72 12.08 6.06 -4.35
CA SER A 72 12.84 5.99 -5.60
C SER A 72 12.06 5.29 -6.71
N PHE A 73 11.36 4.20 -6.38
CA PHE A 73 10.50 3.45 -7.28
C PHE A 73 9.36 4.29 -7.85
N PHE A 74 8.55 4.94 -7.00
CA PHE A 74 7.44 5.78 -7.44
C PHE A 74 7.90 7.09 -8.12
N ASN A 75 9.18 7.47 -7.96
CA ASN A 75 9.80 8.54 -8.73
C ASN A 75 10.32 8.07 -10.11
N ALA A 76 9.98 6.85 -10.54
CA ALA A 76 10.41 6.20 -11.78
C ALA A 76 11.94 6.02 -11.90
N LYS A 77 12.67 6.07 -10.78
CA LYS A 77 14.12 5.84 -10.71
C LYS A 77 14.43 4.88 -9.57
N PRO A 78 13.95 3.62 -9.64
CA PRO A 78 14.11 2.66 -8.55
C PRO A 78 15.58 2.39 -8.26
N ASP A 79 15.95 2.50 -6.99
CA ASP A 79 17.23 2.06 -6.48
C ASP A 79 17.10 0.61 -5.99
N TRP A 80 17.28 -0.34 -6.89
CA TRP A 80 17.14 -1.77 -6.61
C TRP A 80 18.14 -2.30 -5.59
N SER A 81 19.24 -1.58 -5.30
CA SER A 81 20.18 -1.98 -4.25
C SER A 81 19.54 -1.95 -2.85
N LEU A 82 18.47 -1.17 -2.68
CA LEU A 82 17.70 -1.05 -1.44
C LEU A 82 16.59 -2.11 -1.32
N PHE A 83 16.38 -2.94 -2.36
CA PHE A 83 15.32 -3.94 -2.37
C PHE A 83 15.90 -5.34 -2.35
N ARG A 84 15.56 -6.09 -1.30
CA ARG A 84 16.16 -7.41 -1.01
C ARG A 84 15.93 -8.44 -2.13
N GLU A 85 14.82 -8.34 -2.84
CA GLU A 85 14.41 -9.31 -3.85
C GLU A 85 14.56 -8.76 -5.27
N SER A 86 15.78 -8.83 -5.80
CA SER A 86 16.13 -8.31 -7.13
C SER A 86 15.26 -8.88 -8.26
N HIS A 87 14.80 -10.12 -8.13
CA HIS A 87 13.93 -10.77 -9.11
C HIS A 87 12.58 -10.06 -9.29
N ALA A 88 12.15 -9.23 -8.33
CA ALA A 88 10.91 -8.46 -8.46
C ALA A 88 10.95 -7.46 -9.64
N GLN A 89 12.13 -6.98 -10.03
CA GLN A 89 12.32 -6.12 -11.20
C GLN A 89 11.89 -6.82 -12.50
N GLU A 90 11.97 -8.15 -12.54
CA GLU A 90 11.65 -8.93 -13.73
C GLU A 90 10.15 -9.19 -13.91
N LEU A 91 9.34 -8.92 -12.87
CA LEU A 91 7.91 -9.15 -12.91
C LEU A 91 7.23 -8.24 -13.95
N PRO A 92 6.39 -8.80 -14.86
CA PRO A 92 5.74 -8.02 -15.90
C PRO A 92 4.92 -6.84 -15.37
N ALA A 93 4.22 -7.03 -14.24
CA ALA A 93 3.41 -6.00 -13.61
C ALA A 93 4.25 -4.83 -13.06
N ILE A 94 5.46 -5.12 -12.57
CA ILE A 94 6.41 -4.12 -12.06
C ILE A 94 7.00 -3.31 -13.23
N LYS A 95 7.45 -4.00 -14.29
CA LYS A 95 7.91 -3.34 -15.52
C LYS A 95 6.83 -2.43 -16.11
N TRP A 96 5.60 -2.92 -16.17
CA TRP A 96 4.46 -2.14 -16.66
C TRP A 96 4.18 -0.90 -15.80
N LYS A 97 4.25 -1.03 -14.47
CA LYS A 97 4.10 0.12 -13.56
C LYS A 97 5.18 1.17 -13.83
N LEU A 98 6.45 0.78 -13.97
CA LEU A 98 7.55 1.70 -14.24
C LEU A 98 7.36 2.46 -15.56
N ILE A 99 6.90 1.77 -16.62
CA ILE A 99 6.55 2.41 -17.90
C ILE A 99 5.43 3.46 -17.71
N ASN A 100 4.44 3.18 -16.86
CA ASN A 100 3.38 4.15 -16.59
C ASN A 100 3.87 5.34 -15.75
N LEU A 101 4.73 5.09 -14.76
CA LEU A 101 5.34 6.13 -13.93
C LEU A 101 6.30 7.02 -14.73
N SER A 102 6.97 6.49 -15.75
CA SER A 102 7.84 7.28 -16.63
C SER A 102 7.06 8.18 -17.59
N LYS A 103 5.83 7.77 -17.95
CA LYS A 103 4.90 8.54 -18.79
C LYS A 103 4.00 9.50 -18.01
N LEU A 104 3.97 9.38 -16.68
CA LEU A 104 3.17 10.24 -15.82
C LEU A 104 3.75 11.67 -15.82
N ASP A 105 2.86 12.65 -15.83
CA ASP A 105 3.22 14.06 -15.69
C ASP A 105 4.07 14.34 -14.44
N LEU A 106 5.03 15.26 -14.57
CA LEU A 106 6.01 15.57 -13.53
C LEU A 106 5.36 16.14 -12.26
N GLU A 107 4.35 16.99 -12.39
CA GLU A 107 3.66 17.57 -11.25
C GLU A 107 2.85 16.50 -10.51
N LYS A 108 2.12 15.67 -11.26
CA LYS A 108 1.36 14.54 -10.68
C LYS A 108 2.26 13.56 -9.94
N ARG A 109 3.42 13.22 -10.53
CA ARG A 109 4.40 12.34 -9.89
C ARG A 109 4.97 12.98 -8.63
N SER A 110 5.31 14.27 -8.68
CA SER A 110 5.83 15.00 -7.52
C SER A 110 4.80 15.08 -6.39
N ALA A 111 3.53 15.32 -6.71
CA ALA A 111 2.44 15.30 -5.74
C ALA A 111 2.29 13.93 -5.07
N GLN A 112 2.31 12.84 -5.83
CA GLN A 112 2.27 11.47 -5.29
C GLN A 112 3.45 11.20 -4.34
N ILE A 113 4.67 11.60 -4.71
CA ILE A 113 5.84 11.45 -3.86
C ILE A 113 5.71 12.25 -2.57
N ASN A 114 5.19 13.48 -2.64
CA ASN A 114 4.97 14.30 -1.44
C ASN A 114 3.89 13.69 -0.53
N SER A 115 2.83 13.13 -1.09
CA SER A 115 1.81 12.40 -0.31
C SER A 115 2.37 11.14 0.35
N LEU A 116 3.33 10.45 -0.27
CA LEU A 116 4.03 9.32 0.37
C LEU A 116 4.94 9.79 1.51
N LYS A 117 5.70 10.86 1.29
CA LYS A 117 6.60 11.43 2.31
C LYS A 117 5.86 11.86 3.58
N SER A 118 4.61 12.31 3.47
CA SER A 118 3.82 12.71 4.64
C SER A 118 3.25 11.53 5.45
N ILE A 119 3.32 10.30 4.93
CA ILE A 119 2.94 9.07 5.63
C ILE A 119 4.14 8.45 6.35
N PHE A 120 5.34 8.59 5.77
CA PHE A 120 6.59 8.03 6.26
C PHE A 120 7.17 8.76 7.46
#